data_AF-F7V7P4-F1
#
_entry.id   AF-F7V7P4-F1
#
_cell.length_a   1.000
_cell.length_b   1.000
_cell.length_c   1.000
_cell.angle_alpha   90.00
_cell.angle_beta   90.00
_cell.angle_gamma   90.00
#
_symmetry.space_group_name_H-M   'P 1'
#
loop_
_entity.id
_entity.type
_entity.pdbx_description
1 polymer ?
#
loop_
_entity_poly.entity_id
_entity_poly.type
_entity_poly.pdbx_seq_one_letter_code
_entity_poly.pdbx_strand_id
1 'polypeptide(L)' 'MDEKKIRPQDRWDAKAGVAAKSYKVDRKTADEFKETCKRLGISMGPQLTKMMREFIEQNKETE' A
#
# COMPACT_ATOMS: atom_id res chain seq x y z
N MET A 1 -8.24 16.21 24.44
CA MET A 1 -7.95 16.08 23.00
C MET A 1 -6.46 15.92 22.88
N ASP A 2 -5.98 14.69 22.88
CA ASP A 2 -4.56 14.37 22.77
C ASP A 2 -3.99 15.00 21.50
N GLU A 3 -3.05 15.92 21.67
CA GLU A 3 -2.22 16.45 20.60
C GLU A 3 -1.55 15.27 19.90
N LYS A 4 -2.10 14.87 18.74
CA LYS A 4 -1.47 13.90 17.86
C LYS A 4 -0.15 14.49 17.42
N LYS A 5 0.93 14.12 18.10
CA LYS A 5 2.30 14.49 17.79
C LYS A 5 2.61 14.01 16.37
N ILE A 6 2.46 14.90 15.40
CA ILE A 6 2.73 14.64 13.98
C ILE A 6 4.20 14.21 13.86
N ARG A 7 4.43 12.95 13.47
CA ARG A 7 5.78 12.44 13.28
C ARG A 7 6.32 12.98 11.96
N PRO A 8 7.64 13.11 11.80
CA PRO A 8 8.25 13.46 10.52
C PRO A 8 7.82 12.54 9.36
N GLN A 9 7.54 11.27 9.66
CA GLN A 9 7.00 10.30 8.71
C GLN A 9 5.62 10.72 8.20
N ASP A 10 4.71 11.14 9.08
CA ASP A 10 3.36 11.56 8.68
C ASP A 10 3.40 12.81 7.77
N ARG A 11 4.39 13.71 7.96
CA ARG A 11 4.64 14.85 7.04
C ARG A 11 5.14 14.42 5.67
N TRP A 12 6.02 13.42 5.63
CA TRP A 12 6.54 12.89 4.36
C TRP A 12 5.46 12.11 3.62
N ASP A 13 4.71 11.27 4.32
CA ASP A 13 3.59 10.49 3.78
C ASP A 13 2.53 11.39 3.16
N ALA A 14 2.13 12.46 3.86
CA ALA A 14 1.20 13.47 3.34
C ALA A 14 1.74 14.17 2.09
N LYS A 15 3.04 14.49 2.05
CA LYS A 15 3.69 15.11 0.88
C LYS A 15 3.80 14.14 -0.31
N ALA A 16 4.04 12.86 -0.04
CA ALA A 16 4.16 11.80 -1.03
C ALA A 16 2.79 11.23 -1.46
N GLY A 17 1.69 11.65 -0.82
CA GLY A 17 0.35 11.17 -1.11
C GLY A 17 0.11 9.70 -0.72
N VAL A 18 0.93 9.17 0.18
CA VAL A 18 0.82 7.79 0.66
C VAL A 18 0.19 7.78 2.05
N ALA A 19 -0.58 6.73 2.36
CA ALA A 19 -1.21 6.57 3.67
C ALA A 19 -0.99 5.15 4.17
N ALA A 20 -0.55 5.01 5.42
CA ALA A 20 -0.45 3.72 6.08
C ALA A 20 -1.85 3.22 6.45
N LYS A 21 -2.46 2.42 5.56
CA LYS A 21 -3.70 1.69 5.84
C LYS A 21 -3.35 0.26 6.26
N SER A 22 -3.73 -0.12 7.49
CA SER A 22 -3.63 -1.50 7.96
C SER A 22 -4.90 -2.25 7.63
N TYR A 23 -4.80 -3.32 6.84
CA TYR A 23 -5.90 -4.22 6.51
C TYR A 23 -5.49 -5.66 6.85
N LYS A 24 -6.48 -6.51 7.15
CA LYS A 24 -6.24 -7.93 7.40
C LYS A 24 -6.14 -8.64 6.05
N VAL A 25 -5.05 -9.38 5.86
CA VAL A 25 -4.80 -10.23 4.68
C VAL A 25 -4.47 -11.64 5.13
N ASP A 26 -4.64 -12.59 4.21
CA ASP A 26 -4.11 -13.93 4.43
C ASP A 26 -2.59 -13.90 4.61
N ARG A 27 -2.11 -14.59 5.65
CA ARG A 27 -0.71 -14.57 6.04
C ARG A 27 0.19 -15.23 5.00
N LYS A 28 -0.24 -16.33 4.38
CA LYS A 28 0.57 -17.04 3.38
C LYS A 28 0.75 -16.19 2.14
N THR A 29 -0.36 -15.64 1.63
CA THR A 29 -0.33 -14.74 0.48
C THR A 29 0.55 -13.51 0.72
N ALA A 30 0.50 -12.91 1.92
CA ALA A 30 1.32 -11.75 2.26
C ALA A 30 2.83 -12.09 2.31
N ASP A 31 3.20 -13.27 2.81
CA ASP A 31 4.59 -13.71 2.87
C ASP A 31 5.13 -14.03 1.48
N GLU A 32 4.37 -14.78 0.67
CA GLU A 32 4.71 -15.09 -0.72
C GLU A 32 4.84 -13.82 -1.58
N PHE A 33 3.96 -12.83 -1.36
CA PHE A 33 4.04 -11.54 -2.03
C PHE A 33 5.33 -10.80 -1.66
N LYS A 34 5.71 -10.81 -0.38
CA LYS A 34 6.95 -10.21 0.12
C LYS A 34 8.18 -10.90 -0.48
N GLU A 35 8.21 -12.23 -0.49
CA GLU A 35 9.30 -13.00 -1.08
C GLU A 35 9.43 -12.74 -2.58
N THR A 36 8.30 -12.70 -3.30
CA THR A 36 8.28 -12.41 -4.73
C THR A 36 8.77 -11.00 -5.04
N CYS A 37 8.32 -10.00 -4.27
CA CYS A 37 8.80 -8.62 -4.41
C CYS A 37 10.31 -8.54 -4.17
N LYS A 38 10.82 -9.22 -3.13
CA LYS A 38 12.25 -9.29 -2.82
C LYS A 38 13.05 -9.95 -3.93
N ARG A 39 12.54 -11.06 -4.48
CA ARG A 39 13.18 -11.80 -5.60
C ARG A 39 13.25 -10.98 -6.88
N LEU A 40 12.23 -10.17 -7.15
CA LEU A 40 12.17 -9.30 -8.33
C LEU A 40 12.87 -7.94 -8.13
N GLY A 41 13.36 -7.65 -6.92
CA GLY A 41 13.99 -6.37 -6.61
C GLY A 41 13.03 -5.17 -6.59
N ILE A 42 11.73 -5.42 -6.39
CA ILE A 42 10.70 -4.39 -6.37
C ILE A 42 10.21 -4.12 -4.94
N SER A 43 9.82 -2.87 -4.68
CA SER A 43 9.22 -2.49 -3.41
C SER A 43 7.74 -2.92 -3.35
N MET A 44 7.32 -3.47 -2.21
CA MET A 44 5.94 -3.94 -1.99
C MET A 44 4.89 -2.84 -2.18
N GLY A 45 5.16 -1.62 -1.70
CA GLY A 45 4.20 -0.50 -1.74
C GLY A 45 3.80 -0.09 -3.17
N PRO A 46 4.77 0.22 -4.07
CA PRO A 46 4.49 0.49 -5.47
C PRO A 46 3.79 -0.66 -6.20
N GLN A 47 4.22 -1.91 -5.97
CA GLN A 47 3.60 -3.07 -6.61
C GLN A 47 2.14 -3.24 -6.17
N LEU A 48 1.87 -3.11 -4.86
CA LEU A 48 0.51 -3.15 -4.33
C LEU A 48 -0.35 -2.02 -4.90
N THR A 49 0.19 -0.80 -4.97
CA THR A 49 -0.52 0.36 -5.53
C THR A 49 -0.88 0.14 -6.99
N LYS A 50 0.01 -0.49 -7.77
CA LYS A 50 -0.26 -0.88 -9.15
C LYS A 50 -1.44 -1.86 -9.23
N MET A 51 -1.39 -2.94 -8.45
CA MET A 51 -2.48 -3.93 -8.40
C MET A 51 -3.82 -3.32 -7.98
N MET A 52 -3.81 -2.37 -7.04
CA MET A 52 -5.02 -1.65 -6.61
C MET A 52 -5.58 -0.77 -7.74
N ARG A 53 -4.72 -0.09 -8.50
CA ARG A 53 -5.16 0.71 -9.66
C ARG A 53 -5.75 -0.15 -10.76
N GLU A 54 -5.08 -1.24 -11.11
CA GLU A 54 -5.57 -2.20 -12.10
C GLU A 54 -6.96 -2.73 -11.72
N PHE A 55 -7.17 -3.06 -10.45
CA PHE A 55 -8.49 -3.48 -9.95
C PHE A 55 -9.54 -2.37 -10.06
N ILE A 56 -9.20 -1.12 -9.70
CA ILE A 56 -10.11 0.02 -9.84
C ILE A 56 -10.47 0.26 -11.30
N GLU A 57 -9.49 0.24 -12.22
CA GLU A 57 -9.70 0.47 -13.64
C GLU A 57 -10.60 -0.60 -14.26
N GLN A 58 -10.38 -1.88 -13.92
CA GLN A 58 -11.24 -2.99 -14.37
C GLN A 58 -12.70 -2.86 -13.92
N ASN A 59 -12.97 -2.16 -12.82
CA ASN A 59 -14.31 -2.01 -12.25
C ASN A 59 -14.89 -0.60 -12.44
N LYS A 60 -14.20 0.29 -13.17
CA LYS A 60 -14.68 1.66 -13.45
C LYS A 60 -15.74 1.73 -14.56
N GLU A 61 -15.91 0.67 -15.34
CA GLU A 61 -16.85 0.59 -16.46
C GLU A 61 -18.04 -0.35 -16.19
N THR A 62 -18.38 -0.61 -14.93
CA THR A 62 -19.62 -1.34 -14.56
C THR A 62 -20.75 -0.40 -14.14
N GLU A 63 -20.77 0.83 -14.65
CA GLU A 63 -21.94 1.72 -14.60
C GLU A 63 -22.65 1.78 -15.96
#